data_AF-A0A1L4FRM7-F1
#
_entry.id   AF-A0A1L4FRM7-F1
#
_cell.length_a   1.000
_cell.length_b   1.000
_cell.length_c   1.000
_cell.angle_alpha   90.00
_cell.angle_beta   90.00
_cell.angle_gamma   90.00
#
_symmetry.space_group_name_H-M   'P 1'
#
loop_
_entity.id
_entity.type
_entity.pdbx_description
1 polymer ?
#
loop_
_entity_poly.entity_id
_entity_poly.type
_entity_poly.pdbx_seq_one_letter_code
_entity_poly.pdbx_strand_id
1 'polypeptide(L)'
;MYLLFGEETYFINQELNNIKNNFSKLNIEDFDNYSNLIEIVDRMSSFSLFSEPKLYIFRDFPIFNDSKAKIEGIDYFLNYLKEKNDQNEIVFIHNDTTIAKNSFTNFVLGNFKVIETKKIKNKDLPKVLVDYVNACGGKLTISDALLLTEILPNNLSIIISEIDKLLLEDKNITIDIINKSVPQYNSDDTFAFSNSIESGDFVLIWSKYKERLHEGDTILQMIGQISRLFCLASKINSFKNLDFTLLQIATYLKIHEFRIKKANNLLMKFGVRKIEEIINTLSNLEYDLKTKGVNDEQAFEVFLIKYFGNN
;
A
#
# COMPACT_ATOMS: atom_id res chain seq x y z
N MET A 1 6.96 -24.83 1.25
CA MET A 1 7.31 -23.53 0.62
C MET A 1 6.04 -22.85 0.16
N TYR A 2 5.89 -21.54 0.37
CA TYR A 2 4.65 -20.78 0.10
C TYR A 2 4.90 -19.50 -0.70
N LEU A 3 3.93 -19.17 -1.55
CA LEU A 3 3.82 -17.84 -2.16
C LEU A 3 2.46 -17.26 -1.76
N LEU A 4 2.47 -16.18 -1.01
CA LEU A 4 1.30 -15.40 -0.65
C LEU A 4 1.30 -14.13 -1.50
N PHE A 5 0.28 -13.93 -2.34
CA PHE A 5 0.22 -12.74 -3.18
C PHE A 5 -1.19 -12.17 -3.29
N GLY A 6 -1.29 -10.88 -3.62
CA GLY A 6 -2.55 -10.19 -3.86
C GLY A 6 -2.64 -8.79 -3.28
N GLU A 7 -3.76 -8.13 -3.51
CA GLU A 7 -3.99 -6.73 -3.10
C GLU A 7 -4.47 -6.60 -1.64
N GLU A 8 -4.97 -7.68 -1.03
CA GLU A 8 -5.57 -7.64 0.29
C GLU A 8 -4.59 -8.10 1.38
N THR A 9 -3.83 -7.13 1.91
CA THR A 9 -2.76 -7.38 2.89
C THR A 9 -3.26 -8.04 4.18
N TYR A 10 -4.52 -7.82 4.57
CA TYR A 10 -5.12 -8.45 5.75
C TYR A 10 -5.08 -9.99 5.64
N PHE A 11 -5.54 -10.54 4.52
CA PHE A 11 -5.56 -11.98 4.30
C PHE A 11 -4.16 -12.57 4.15
N ILE A 12 -3.23 -11.83 3.54
CA ILE A 12 -1.81 -12.22 3.47
C ILE A 12 -1.24 -12.37 4.88
N ASN A 13 -1.49 -11.38 5.74
CA ASN A 13 -1.01 -11.41 7.12
C ASN A 13 -1.66 -12.52 7.94
N GLN A 14 -2.94 -12.81 7.73
CA GLN A 14 -3.63 -13.92 8.39
C GLN A 14 -3.00 -15.28 8.03
N GLU A 15 -2.78 -15.54 6.74
CA GLU A 15 -2.10 -16.75 6.27
C GLU A 15 -0.66 -16.83 6.76
N LEU A 16 0.07 -15.70 6.73
CA LEU A 16 1.43 -15.63 7.26
C LEU A 16 1.47 -15.98 8.75
N ASN A 17 0.54 -15.45 9.54
CA ASN A 17 0.47 -15.74 10.98
C ASN A 17 0.16 -17.21 11.24
N ASN A 18 -0.72 -17.83 10.44
CA ASN A 18 -0.97 -19.27 10.52
C ASN A 18 0.30 -20.09 10.27
N ILE A 19 1.15 -19.67 9.33
CA ILE A 19 2.45 -20.30 9.07
C ILE A 19 3.42 -20.05 10.25
N LYS A 20 3.53 -18.80 10.71
CA LYS A 20 4.41 -18.38 11.81
C LYS A 20 4.13 -19.14 13.12
N ASN A 21 2.88 -19.48 13.40
CA ASN A 21 2.49 -20.20 14.63
C ASN A 21 3.15 -21.58 14.78
N ASN A 22 3.67 -22.16 13.71
CA ASN A 22 4.40 -23.43 13.75
C ASN A 22 5.89 -23.27 14.12
N PHE A 23 6.38 -22.03 14.26
CA PHE A 23 7.80 -21.73 14.48
C PHE A 23 7.99 -20.86 15.72
N SER A 24 9.09 -21.09 16.43
CA SER A 24 9.53 -20.16 17.49
C SER A 24 9.93 -18.83 16.88
N LYS A 25 9.65 -17.72 17.57
CA LYS A 25 10.02 -16.36 17.11
C LYS A 25 11.51 -16.21 16.80
N LEU A 26 12.37 -16.93 17.50
CA LEU A 26 13.83 -16.91 17.30
C LEU A 26 14.27 -17.59 15.99
N ASN A 27 13.40 -18.43 15.41
CA ASN A 27 13.67 -19.17 14.19
C ASN A 27 12.98 -18.52 12.97
N ILE A 28 12.45 -17.30 13.11
CA ILE A 28 11.82 -16.55 12.03
C ILE A 28 12.77 -15.44 11.59
N GLU A 29 13.19 -15.46 10.34
CA GLU A 29 13.99 -14.41 9.71
C GLU A 29 13.15 -13.76 8.60
N ASP A 30 13.01 -12.43 8.65
CA ASP A 30 12.21 -11.64 7.72
C ASP A 30 13.14 -10.72 6.93
N PHE A 31 13.01 -10.74 5.60
CA PHE A 31 13.86 -10.00 4.67
C PHE A 31 13.01 -9.05 3.82
N ASP A 32 13.44 -7.80 3.79
CA ASP A 32 12.93 -6.71 2.95
C ASP A 32 14.01 -6.10 2.05
N ASN A 33 15.29 -6.44 2.30
CA ASN A 33 16.45 -6.03 1.51
C ASN A 33 17.22 -7.25 0.98
N TYR A 34 17.59 -7.19 -0.31
CA TYR A 34 18.16 -8.30 -1.07
C TYR A 34 19.51 -7.97 -1.73
N SER A 35 20.19 -6.90 -1.29
CA SER A 35 21.50 -6.55 -1.84
C SER A 35 22.55 -7.65 -1.68
N ASN A 36 22.46 -8.47 -0.61
CA ASN A 36 23.39 -9.57 -0.33
C ASN A 36 22.69 -10.94 -0.40
N LEU A 37 21.93 -11.21 -1.46
CA LEU A 37 21.16 -12.45 -1.56
C LEU A 37 22.01 -13.72 -1.41
N ILE A 38 23.26 -13.71 -1.90
CA ILE A 38 24.19 -14.84 -1.76
C ILE A 38 24.44 -15.16 -0.28
N GLU A 39 24.73 -14.14 0.54
CA GLU A 39 24.96 -14.30 1.98
C GLU A 39 23.71 -14.80 2.71
N ILE A 40 22.53 -14.35 2.29
CA ILE A 40 21.25 -14.85 2.81
C ILE A 40 21.12 -16.34 2.52
N VAL A 41 21.38 -16.77 1.27
CA VAL A 41 21.31 -18.17 0.86
C VAL A 41 22.33 -19.03 1.59
N ASP A 42 23.55 -18.54 1.80
CA ASP A 42 24.59 -19.25 2.55
C ASP A 42 24.17 -19.48 4.01
N ARG A 43 23.57 -18.45 4.65
CA ARG A 43 22.98 -18.60 5.99
C ARG A 43 21.84 -19.62 6.01
N MET A 44 20.96 -19.59 5.02
CA MET A 44 19.87 -20.56 4.90
C MET A 44 20.39 -21.99 4.70
N SER A 45 21.50 -22.13 3.97
CA SER A 45 22.16 -23.41 3.68
C SER A 45 22.97 -23.95 4.86
N SER A 46 23.37 -23.09 5.80
CA SER A 46 24.05 -23.49 7.03
C SER A 46 23.10 -24.22 8.00
N PHE A 47 22.79 -25.47 7.69
CA PHE A 47 21.97 -26.34 8.52
C PHE A 47 22.85 -27.23 9.42
N SER A 48 22.48 -27.34 10.69
CA SER A 48 23.00 -28.35 11.61
C SER A 48 21.95 -29.45 11.78
N LEU A 49 22.36 -30.71 11.85
CA LEU A 49 21.42 -31.84 12.07
C LEU A 49 20.55 -31.70 13.33
N PHE A 50 20.95 -30.84 14.27
CA PHE A 50 20.23 -30.56 15.51
C PHE A 50 19.58 -29.17 15.54
N SER A 51 19.65 -28.38 14.47
CA SER A 51 18.97 -27.08 14.42
C SER A 51 17.48 -27.25 14.20
N GLU A 52 16.70 -26.50 14.96
CA GLU A 52 15.26 -26.41 14.75
C GLU A 52 14.95 -25.83 13.35
N PRO A 53 13.85 -26.25 12.70
CA PRO A 53 13.41 -25.66 11.45
C PRO A 53 13.26 -24.14 11.56
N LYS A 54 13.79 -23.42 10.57
CA LYS A 54 13.62 -21.96 10.46
C LYS A 54 12.59 -21.59 9.41
N LEU A 55 11.97 -20.44 9.60
CA LEU A 55 11.06 -19.80 8.65
C LEU A 55 11.73 -18.56 8.07
N TYR A 56 11.92 -18.54 6.75
CA TYR A 56 12.46 -17.41 6.03
C TYR A 56 11.36 -16.71 5.22
N ILE A 57 11.17 -15.43 5.47
CA ILE A 57 10.12 -14.61 4.85
C ILE A 57 10.79 -13.59 3.93
N PHE A 58 10.34 -13.52 2.68
CA PHE A 58 10.83 -12.60 1.67
C PHE A 58 9.68 -11.70 1.22
N ARG A 59 9.74 -10.41 1.54
CA ARG A 59 8.71 -9.40 1.22
C ARG A 59 9.05 -8.58 -0.02
N ASP A 60 8.10 -8.41 -0.92
CA ASP A 60 8.20 -7.49 -2.07
C ASP A 60 9.47 -7.73 -2.90
N PHE A 61 9.80 -9.00 -3.10
CA PHE A 61 11.02 -9.41 -3.79
C PHE A 61 11.02 -8.87 -5.24
N PRO A 62 12.00 -8.03 -5.65
CA PRO A 62 11.86 -7.19 -6.86
C PRO A 62 11.58 -7.96 -8.17
N ILE A 63 12.04 -9.21 -8.26
CA ILE A 63 11.85 -10.06 -9.43
C ILE A 63 10.39 -10.48 -9.67
N PHE A 64 9.52 -10.33 -8.66
CA PHE A 64 8.08 -10.52 -8.82
C PHE A 64 7.41 -9.32 -9.51
N ASN A 65 8.01 -8.13 -9.44
CA ASN A 65 7.48 -6.90 -10.04
C ASN A 65 8.01 -6.65 -11.46
N ASP A 66 9.29 -6.90 -11.71
CA ASP A 66 9.93 -6.64 -13.00
C ASP A 66 10.68 -7.88 -13.52
N SER A 67 10.30 -8.34 -14.72
CA SER A 67 10.95 -9.50 -15.36
C SER A 67 12.39 -9.23 -15.78
N LYS A 68 12.81 -7.96 -15.82
CA LYS A 68 14.17 -7.52 -16.11
C LYS A 68 14.95 -7.14 -14.85
N ALA A 69 14.36 -7.27 -13.66
CA ALA A 69 15.06 -7.01 -12.41
C ALA A 69 16.33 -7.88 -12.33
N LYS A 70 17.48 -7.23 -12.18
CA LYS A 70 18.76 -7.90 -11.97
C LYS A 70 19.05 -7.93 -10.48
N ILE A 71 18.93 -9.09 -9.88
CA ILE A 71 19.32 -9.34 -8.49
C ILE A 71 20.56 -10.24 -8.54
N GLU A 72 21.65 -9.77 -7.95
CA GLU A 72 22.88 -10.56 -7.85
C GLU A 72 22.62 -11.81 -7.00
N GLY A 73 23.11 -12.97 -7.44
CA GLY A 73 22.89 -14.23 -6.73
C GLY A 73 21.53 -14.89 -6.96
N ILE A 74 20.67 -14.37 -7.84
CA ILE A 74 19.35 -14.96 -8.07
C ILE A 74 19.41 -16.41 -8.60
N ASP A 75 20.35 -16.71 -9.50
CA ASP A 75 20.53 -18.06 -10.02
C ASP A 75 21.06 -19.01 -8.94
N TYR A 76 21.91 -18.52 -8.03
CA TYR A 76 22.38 -19.26 -6.86
C TYR A 76 21.21 -19.59 -5.92
N PHE A 77 20.37 -18.59 -5.63
CA PHE A 77 19.17 -18.82 -4.82
C PHE A 77 18.21 -19.81 -5.49
N LEU A 78 18.00 -19.69 -6.81
CA LEU A 78 17.15 -20.62 -7.55
C LEU A 78 17.67 -22.06 -7.49
N ASN A 79 18.99 -22.25 -7.57
CA ASN A 79 19.59 -23.58 -7.44
C ASN A 79 19.43 -24.12 -6.02
N TYR A 80 19.67 -23.30 -5.00
CA TYR A 80 19.38 -23.67 -3.60
C TYR A 80 17.92 -24.13 -3.45
N LEU A 81 16.94 -23.38 -3.98
CA LEU A 81 15.52 -23.76 -3.88
C LEU A 81 15.18 -25.07 -4.61
N LYS A 82 15.90 -25.41 -5.69
CA LYS A 82 15.72 -26.67 -6.43
C LYS A 82 16.32 -27.87 -5.70
N GLU A 83 17.47 -27.68 -5.07
CA GLU A 83 18.25 -28.73 -4.40
C GLU A 83 17.91 -28.85 -2.91
N LYS A 84 17.10 -27.92 -2.38
CA LYS A 84 16.72 -27.82 -0.99
C LYS A 84 16.21 -29.15 -0.43
N ASN A 85 16.96 -29.66 0.56
CA ASN A 85 16.64 -30.87 1.32
C ASN A 85 16.66 -30.62 2.85
N ASP A 86 16.68 -29.36 3.27
CA ASP A 86 16.58 -28.97 4.68
C ASP A 86 15.11 -28.78 5.12
N GLN A 87 14.87 -28.75 6.43
CA GLN A 87 13.53 -28.62 7.02
C GLN A 87 13.02 -27.16 7.08
N ASN A 88 13.77 -26.18 6.58
CA ASN A 88 13.37 -24.79 6.65
C ASN A 88 12.16 -24.51 5.76
N GLU A 89 11.33 -23.56 6.16
CA GLU A 89 10.17 -23.11 5.43
C GLU A 89 10.46 -21.75 4.79
N ILE A 90 9.99 -21.55 3.56
CA ILE A 90 10.25 -20.33 2.80
C ILE A 90 8.92 -19.76 2.35
N VAL A 91 8.69 -18.48 2.63
CA VAL A 91 7.47 -17.76 2.29
C VAL A 91 7.83 -16.51 1.50
N PHE A 92 7.34 -16.42 0.27
CA PHE A 92 7.35 -15.18 -0.49
C PHE A 92 6.03 -14.42 -0.26
N ILE A 93 6.14 -13.12 0.00
CA ILE A 93 5.01 -12.20 0.14
C ILE A 93 5.09 -11.18 -0.98
N HIS A 94 4.01 -11.04 -1.74
CA HIS A 94 3.94 -10.12 -2.87
C HIS A 94 2.61 -9.37 -2.88
N ASN A 95 2.64 -8.08 -2.57
CA ASN A 95 1.43 -7.26 -2.38
C ASN A 95 0.86 -6.71 -3.71
N ASP A 96 0.82 -7.53 -4.76
CA ASP A 96 0.22 -7.23 -6.07
C ASP A 96 -0.47 -8.49 -6.62
N THR A 97 -1.47 -8.31 -7.48
CA THR A 97 -2.14 -9.41 -8.20
C THR A 97 -1.32 -9.94 -9.36
N THR A 98 -0.38 -9.15 -9.87
CA THR A 98 0.43 -9.48 -11.03
C THR A 98 1.83 -9.94 -10.61
N ILE A 99 2.30 -11.02 -11.23
CA ILE A 99 3.65 -11.54 -11.04
C ILE A 99 4.35 -11.53 -12.40
N ALA A 100 5.50 -10.87 -12.45
CA ALA A 100 6.34 -10.83 -13.64
C ALA A 100 6.79 -12.24 -14.04
N LYS A 101 6.78 -12.54 -15.35
CA LYS A 101 7.18 -13.85 -15.87
C LYS A 101 8.69 -13.89 -16.10
N ASN A 102 9.38 -14.75 -15.36
CA ASN A 102 10.80 -15.04 -15.52
C ASN A 102 11.10 -16.47 -15.01
N SER A 103 12.35 -16.93 -15.14
CA SER A 103 12.75 -18.28 -14.72
C SER A 103 12.48 -18.54 -13.24
N PHE A 104 12.75 -17.56 -12.37
CA PHE A 104 12.56 -17.67 -10.93
C PHE A 104 11.07 -17.74 -10.56
N THR A 105 10.26 -16.80 -11.03
CA THR A 105 8.83 -16.76 -10.71
C THR A 105 8.08 -17.96 -11.31
N ASN A 106 8.45 -18.43 -12.51
CA ASN A 106 7.89 -19.65 -13.08
C ASN A 106 8.22 -20.88 -12.20
N PHE A 107 9.44 -20.95 -11.64
CA PHE A 107 9.80 -22.02 -10.71
C PHE A 107 8.98 -21.94 -9.43
N VAL A 108 8.87 -20.74 -8.81
CA VAL A 108 8.07 -20.55 -7.60
C VAL A 108 6.61 -20.96 -7.84
N LEU A 109 5.98 -20.47 -8.91
CA LEU A 109 4.59 -20.79 -9.24
C LEU A 109 4.35 -22.29 -9.51
N GLY A 110 5.35 -23.00 -10.03
CA GLY A 110 5.26 -24.43 -10.31
C GLY A 110 5.54 -25.35 -9.12
N ASN A 111 6.27 -24.88 -8.10
CA ASN A 111 6.79 -25.73 -7.01
C ASN A 111 6.35 -25.31 -5.60
N PHE A 112 5.78 -24.11 -5.42
CA PHE A 112 5.35 -23.60 -4.13
C PHE A 112 3.83 -23.77 -3.96
N LYS A 113 3.37 -23.80 -2.71
CA LYS A 113 1.94 -23.64 -2.42
C LYS A 113 1.56 -22.17 -2.62
N VAL A 114 0.82 -21.90 -3.69
CA VAL A 114 0.42 -20.56 -4.10
C VAL A 114 -0.94 -20.21 -3.48
N ILE A 115 -1.01 -19.09 -2.76
CA ILE A 115 -2.22 -18.56 -2.14
C ILE A 115 -2.45 -17.14 -2.67
N GLU A 116 -3.51 -16.97 -3.45
CA GLU A 116 -3.95 -15.68 -3.98
C GLU A 116 -4.99 -15.07 -3.04
N THR A 117 -4.72 -13.85 -2.56
CA THR A 117 -5.65 -13.06 -1.75
C THR A 117 -6.31 -12.01 -2.62
N LYS A 118 -7.64 -12.06 -2.71
CA LYS A 118 -8.41 -11.13 -3.56
C LYS A 118 -8.98 -10.03 -2.70
N LYS A 119 -8.86 -8.79 -3.18
CA LYS A 119 -9.54 -7.66 -2.58
C LYS A 119 -11.05 -7.88 -2.60
N ILE A 120 -11.68 -7.66 -1.45
CA ILE A 120 -13.14 -7.71 -1.35
C ILE A 120 -13.69 -6.49 -2.07
N LYS A 121 -14.66 -6.69 -2.96
CA LYS A 121 -15.35 -5.57 -3.60
C LYS A 121 -16.18 -4.85 -2.56
N ASN A 122 -16.18 -3.52 -2.56
CA ASN A 122 -16.94 -2.70 -1.58
C ASN A 122 -18.41 -3.12 -1.45
N LYS A 123 -19.06 -3.55 -2.54
CA LYS A 123 -20.45 -4.03 -2.54
C LYS A 123 -20.67 -5.33 -1.74
N ASP A 124 -19.65 -6.18 -1.67
CA ASP A 124 -19.71 -7.50 -1.04
C ASP A 124 -19.20 -7.44 0.42
N LEU A 125 -18.46 -6.36 0.77
CA LEU A 125 -17.84 -6.17 2.07
C LEU A 125 -18.83 -6.25 3.25
N PRO A 126 -20.00 -5.58 3.26
CA PRO A 126 -20.93 -5.67 4.39
C PRO A 126 -21.35 -7.12 4.69
N LYS A 127 -21.56 -7.92 3.65
CA LYS A 127 -21.90 -9.34 3.81
C LYS A 127 -20.75 -10.12 4.44
N VAL A 128 -19.52 -9.88 3.99
CA VAL A 128 -18.32 -10.51 4.55
C VAL A 128 -18.15 -10.15 6.03
N LEU A 129 -18.42 -8.91 6.43
CA LEU A 129 -18.35 -8.49 7.83
C LEU A 129 -19.40 -9.20 8.70
N VAL A 130 -20.63 -9.37 8.20
CA VAL A 130 -21.66 -10.14 8.89
C VAL A 130 -21.22 -11.59 9.08
N ASP A 131 -20.72 -12.23 8.01
CA ASP A 131 -20.24 -13.61 8.07
C ASP A 131 -19.06 -13.75 9.06
N TYR A 132 -18.15 -12.78 9.08
CA TYR A 132 -17.03 -12.71 10.02
C TYR A 132 -17.49 -12.59 11.48
N VAL A 133 -18.38 -11.64 11.78
CA VAL A 133 -18.91 -11.45 13.14
C VAL A 133 -19.64 -12.69 13.64
N ASN A 134 -20.42 -13.33 12.77
CA ASN A 134 -21.11 -14.59 13.09
C ASN A 134 -20.10 -15.71 13.40
N ALA A 135 -19.01 -15.80 12.64
CA ALA A 135 -17.95 -16.78 12.89
C ALA A 135 -17.23 -16.53 14.23
N CYS A 136 -17.10 -15.28 14.65
CA CYS A 136 -16.56 -14.89 15.96
C CYS A 136 -17.59 -15.00 17.12
N GLY A 137 -18.78 -15.57 16.86
CA GLY A 137 -19.82 -15.78 17.86
C GLY A 137 -20.61 -14.53 18.26
N GLY A 138 -20.51 -13.46 17.48
CA GLY A 138 -21.33 -12.26 17.63
C GLY A 138 -22.53 -12.22 16.68
N LYS A 139 -23.23 -11.08 16.66
CA LYS A 139 -24.29 -10.74 15.72
C LYS A 139 -24.07 -9.32 15.20
N LEU A 140 -24.16 -9.15 13.88
CA LEU A 140 -24.14 -7.88 13.18
C LEU A 140 -25.22 -7.91 12.10
N THR A 141 -26.05 -6.87 12.03
CA THR A 141 -27.03 -6.76 10.94
C THR A 141 -26.37 -6.24 9.67
N ILE A 142 -26.96 -6.51 8.50
CA ILE A 142 -26.46 -5.94 7.23
C ILE A 142 -26.49 -4.40 7.26
N SER A 143 -27.48 -3.80 7.93
CA SER A 143 -27.61 -2.35 8.07
C SER A 143 -26.48 -1.75 8.92
N ASP A 144 -26.14 -2.38 10.04
CA ASP A 144 -25.03 -1.96 10.90
C ASP A 144 -23.67 -2.20 10.23
N ALA A 145 -23.55 -3.30 9.46
CA ALA A 145 -22.36 -3.57 8.66
C ALA A 145 -22.15 -2.51 7.57
N LEU A 146 -23.22 -2.06 6.91
CA LEU A 146 -23.16 -0.95 5.95
C LEU A 146 -22.66 0.33 6.62
N LEU A 147 -23.20 0.68 7.79
CA LEU A 147 -22.74 1.84 8.55
C LEU A 147 -21.25 1.74 8.88
N LEU A 148 -20.77 0.58 9.35
CA LEU A 148 -19.35 0.35 9.61
C LEU A 148 -18.49 0.58 8.36
N THR A 149 -18.93 0.09 7.19
CA THR A 149 -18.21 0.34 5.92
C THR A 149 -18.24 1.79 5.45
N GLU A 150 -19.20 2.58 5.91
CA GLU A 150 -19.30 4.02 5.58
C GLU A 150 -18.42 4.88 6.50
N ILE A 151 -18.39 4.56 7.79
CA ILE A 151 -17.64 5.37 8.77
C ILE A 151 -16.17 4.97 8.85
N LEU A 152 -15.82 3.68 8.64
CA LEU A 152 -14.46 3.20 8.75
C LEU A 152 -13.66 3.40 7.44
N PRO A 153 -12.33 3.50 7.51
CA PRO A 153 -11.48 3.46 6.33
C PRO A 153 -11.70 2.16 5.55
N ASN A 154 -11.60 2.22 4.23
CA ASN A 154 -11.57 1.10 3.28
C ASN A 154 -10.25 0.32 3.36
N ASN A 155 -9.87 -0.06 4.58
CA ASN A 155 -8.76 -0.92 4.92
C ASN A 155 -9.30 -2.06 5.78
N LEU A 156 -9.32 -3.28 5.22
CA LEU A 156 -9.89 -4.45 5.87
C LEU A 156 -9.26 -4.73 7.24
N SER A 157 -7.95 -4.48 7.41
CA SER A 157 -7.27 -4.68 8.69
C SER A 157 -7.81 -3.76 9.78
N ILE A 158 -8.09 -2.50 9.43
CA ILE A 158 -8.68 -1.53 10.36
C ILE A 158 -10.11 -1.94 10.69
N ILE A 159 -10.90 -2.27 9.66
CA ILE A 159 -12.31 -2.68 9.83
C ILE A 159 -12.42 -3.87 10.77
N ILE A 160 -11.62 -4.91 10.54
CA ILE A 160 -11.63 -6.11 11.39
C ILE A 160 -11.18 -5.78 12.81
N SER A 161 -10.13 -4.97 12.99
CA SER A 161 -9.67 -4.54 14.32
C SER A 161 -10.75 -3.78 15.11
N GLU A 162 -11.50 -2.89 14.46
CA GLU A 162 -12.64 -2.22 15.09
C GLU A 162 -13.75 -3.20 15.45
N ILE A 163 -14.10 -4.12 14.54
CA ILE A 163 -15.10 -5.15 14.82
C ILE A 163 -14.67 -6.04 15.99
N ASP A 164 -13.41 -6.45 16.06
CA ASP A 164 -12.88 -7.25 17.15
C ASP A 164 -12.98 -6.51 18.49
N LYS A 165 -12.68 -5.20 18.50
CA LYS A 165 -12.89 -4.36 19.68
C LYS A 165 -14.36 -4.28 20.09
N LEU A 166 -15.27 -4.09 19.13
CA LEU A 166 -16.71 -4.09 19.39
C LEU A 166 -17.19 -5.42 19.98
N LEU A 167 -16.67 -6.55 19.45
CA LEU A 167 -16.98 -7.90 19.93
C LEU A 167 -16.48 -8.21 21.34
N LEU A 168 -15.52 -7.44 21.86
CA LEU A 168 -15.06 -7.50 23.24
C LEU A 168 -15.99 -6.71 24.17
N GLU A 169 -16.65 -5.67 23.67
CA GLU A 169 -17.62 -4.88 24.43
C GLU A 169 -19.01 -5.54 24.49
N ASP A 170 -19.53 -5.97 23.33
CA ASP A 170 -20.81 -6.66 23.22
C ASP A 170 -20.81 -7.66 22.05
N LYS A 171 -21.44 -8.81 22.25
CA LYS A 171 -21.62 -9.80 21.17
C LYS A 171 -22.67 -9.37 20.15
N ASN A 172 -23.59 -8.48 20.47
CA ASN A 172 -24.56 -7.92 19.53
C ASN A 172 -24.13 -6.50 19.13
N ILE A 173 -23.43 -6.38 18.00
CA ILE A 173 -23.00 -5.08 17.48
C ILE A 173 -24.22 -4.36 16.88
N THR A 174 -24.60 -3.25 17.50
CA THR A 174 -25.73 -2.40 17.09
C THR A 174 -25.23 -0.99 16.78
N ILE A 175 -26.03 -0.21 16.04
CA ILE A 175 -25.77 1.21 15.77
C ILE A 175 -25.40 2.03 17.01
N ASP A 176 -26.02 1.79 18.16
CA ASP A 176 -25.76 2.53 19.39
C ASP A 176 -24.34 2.26 19.93
N ILE A 177 -23.89 1.01 19.84
CA ILE A 177 -22.53 0.60 20.24
C ILE A 177 -21.51 1.13 19.24
N ILE A 178 -21.82 1.05 17.95
CA ILE A 178 -20.96 1.59 16.89
C ILE A 178 -20.72 3.08 17.13
N ASN A 179 -21.78 3.87 17.30
CA ASN A 179 -21.67 5.32 17.50
C ASN A 179 -20.95 5.71 18.80
N LYS A 180 -20.97 4.85 19.82
CA LYS A 180 -20.33 5.11 21.11
C LYS A 180 -18.85 4.76 21.11
N SER A 181 -18.47 3.65 20.47
CA SER A 181 -17.17 3.01 20.68
C SER A 181 -16.26 3.07 19.45
N VAL A 182 -16.82 3.25 18.26
CA VAL A 182 -16.02 3.50 17.06
C VAL A 182 -15.64 4.98 17.04
N PRO A 183 -14.34 5.33 17.12
CA PRO A 183 -13.92 6.71 17.01
C PRO A 183 -14.31 7.25 15.63
N GLN A 184 -14.49 8.56 15.52
CA GLN A 184 -14.80 9.17 14.24
C GLN A 184 -13.58 9.07 13.32
N TYR A 185 -13.58 8.05 12.46
CA TYR A 185 -12.68 7.99 11.34
C TYR A 185 -13.19 8.98 10.30
N ASN A 186 -12.30 9.82 9.79
CA ASN A 186 -12.61 10.60 8.61
C ASN A 186 -12.67 9.60 7.45
N SER A 187 -13.87 9.13 7.13
CA SER A 187 -14.14 8.15 6.07
C SER A 187 -13.28 8.46 4.84
N ASP A 188 -12.48 7.48 4.43
CA ASP A 188 -11.53 7.52 3.33
C ASP A 188 -11.99 8.35 2.13
N ASP A 189 -11.41 9.53 2.01
CA ASP A 189 -11.01 10.01 0.70
C ASP A 189 -9.52 9.70 0.61
N THR A 190 -9.17 8.58 -0.02
CA THR A 190 -7.76 8.27 -0.37
C THR A 190 -7.13 9.37 -1.24
N PHE A 191 -7.95 10.28 -1.77
CA PHE A 191 -7.53 11.52 -2.42
C PHE A 191 -7.74 12.76 -1.56
N ALA A 192 -8.16 12.69 -0.29
CA ALA A 192 -8.46 13.82 0.60
C ALA A 192 -7.31 14.82 0.62
N PHE A 193 -6.10 14.29 0.78
CA PHE A 193 -4.90 15.11 0.75
C PHE A 193 -4.67 15.73 -0.64
N SER A 194 -4.74 14.94 -1.71
CA SER A 194 -4.64 15.46 -3.08
C SER A 194 -5.73 16.49 -3.43
N ASN A 195 -6.92 16.35 -2.86
CA ASN A 195 -8.06 17.23 -3.05
C ASN A 195 -7.90 18.52 -2.24
N SER A 196 -7.32 18.45 -1.04
CA SER A 196 -6.95 19.63 -0.26
C SER A 196 -5.95 20.51 -1.03
N ILE A 197 -5.03 19.90 -1.78
CA ILE A 197 -4.06 20.63 -2.61
C ILE A 197 -4.74 21.42 -3.73
N GLU A 198 -5.79 20.88 -4.35
CA GLU A 198 -6.62 21.60 -5.33
C GLU A 198 -7.29 22.83 -4.71
N SER A 199 -7.76 22.71 -3.46
CA SER A 199 -8.38 23.81 -2.74
C SER A 199 -7.44 24.98 -2.52
N GLY A 200 -6.12 24.75 -2.47
CA GLY A 200 -5.11 25.77 -2.17
C GLY A 200 -5.23 26.42 -0.79
N ASP A 201 -6.10 25.88 0.07
CA ASP A 201 -6.29 26.31 1.46
C ASP A 201 -5.22 25.63 2.33
N PHE A 202 -4.28 26.41 2.83
CA PHE A 202 -3.18 25.89 3.65
C PHE A 202 -3.68 25.18 4.92
N VAL A 203 -4.72 25.68 5.57
CA VAL A 203 -5.24 25.10 6.81
C VAL A 203 -5.81 23.71 6.53
N LEU A 204 -6.58 23.59 5.45
CA LEU A 204 -7.12 22.30 5.02
C LEU A 204 -6.02 21.34 4.58
N ILE A 205 -5.04 21.83 3.80
CA ILE A 205 -3.87 21.03 3.36
C ILE A 205 -3.08 20.53 4.55
N TRP A 206 -2.81 21.38 5.53
CA TRP A 206 -2.06 21.04 6.73
C TRP A 206 -2.80 20.02 7.60
N SER A 207 -4.11 20.22 7.79
CA SER A 207 -4.95 19.26 8.51
C SER A 207 -4.94 17.89 7.84
N LYS A 208 -5.12 17.83 6.52
CA LYS A 208 -5.11 16.56 5.77
C LYS A 208 -3.72 15.94 5.70
N TYR A 209 -2.65 16.72 5.63
CA TYR A 209 -1.29 16.23 5.77
C TYR A 209 -1.07 15.50 7.11
N LYS A 210 -1.44 16.14 8.23
CA LYS A 210 -1.28 15.55 9.57
C LYS A 210 -2.14 14.30 9.76
N GLU A 211 -3.38 14.31 9.26
CA GLU A 211 -4.26 13.14 9.24
C GLU A 211 -3.61 11.95 8.54
N ARG A 212 -3.07 12.13 7.33
CA ARG A 212 -2.41 11.04 6.59
C ARG A 212 -1.15 10.54 7.28
N LEU A 213 -0.39 11.43 7.92
CA LEU A 213 0.78 11.03 8.70
C LEU A 213 0.37 10.15 9.90
N HIS A 214 -0.75 10.48 10.56
CA HIS A 214 -1.33 9.65 11.63
C HIS A 214 -1.87 8.30 11.13
N GLU A 215 -2.38 8.24 9.90
CA GLU A 215 -2.82 7.00 9.24
C GLU A 215 -1.65 6.10 8.80
N GLY A 216 -0.41 6.59 8.90
CA GLY A 216 0.80 5.83 8.56
C GLY A 216 1.27 5.99 7.11
N ASP A 217 0.72 6.95 6.35
CA ASP A 217 1.26 7.31 5.03
C ASP A 217 2.68 7.90 5.20
N THR A 218 3.61 7.43 4.38
CA THR A 218 4.97 7.98 4.32
C THR A 218 5.00 9.30 3.55
N ILE A 219 5.95 10.17 3.88
CA ILE A 219 6.17 11.43 3.16
C ILE A 219 6.42 11.19 1.65
N LEU A 220 7.17 10.14 1.30
CA LEU A 220 7.41 9.78 -0.09
C LEU A 220 6.11 9.42 -0.84
N GLN A 221 5.16 8.75 -0.19
CA GLN A 221 3.86 8.47 -0.78
C GLN A 221 3.08 9.77 -1.04
N MET A 222 3.09 10.70 -0.09
CA MET A 222 2.43 12.01 -0.22
C MET A 222 3.06 12.86 -1.33
N ILE A 223 4.39 12.92 -1.40
CA ILE A 223 5.12 13.57 -2.50
C ILE A 223 4.74 12.94 -3.83
N GLY A 224 4.73 11.61 -3.93
CA GLY A 224 4.34 10.90 -5.16
C GLY A 224 2.92 11.23 -5.61
N GLN A 225 1.98 11.36 -4.68
CA GLN A 225 0.59 11.77 -4.99
C GLN A 225 0.53 13.19 -5.55
N ILE A 226 1.15 14.16 -4.86
CA ILE A 226 1.19 15.57 -5.29
C ILE A 226 1.88 15.69 -6.65
N SER A 227 3.05 15.08 -6.81
CA SER A 227 3.82 15.11 -8.07
C SER A 227 3.01 14.63 -9.26
N ARG A 228 2.24 13.55 -9.11
CA ARG A 228 1.37 13.04 -10.18
C ARG A 228 0.28 14.05 -10.58
N LEU A 229 -0.30 14.74 -9.61
CA LEU A 229 -1.34 15.75 -9.84
C LEU A 229 -0.78 16.97 -10.59
N PHE A 230 0.35 17.51 -10.15
CA PHE A 230 1.01 18.64 -10.81
C PHE A 230 1.54 18.28 -12.21
N CYS A 231 2.14 17.11 -12.37
CA CYS A 231 2.55 16.60 -13.69
C CYS A 231 1.37 16.42 -14.64
N LEU A 232 0.20 15.98 -14.14
CA LEU A 232 -1.02 15.90 -14.96
C LEU A 232 -1.50 17.29 -15.37
N ALA A 233 -1.44 18.28 -14.48
CA ALA A 233 -1.78 19.67 -14.79
C ALA A 233 -0.85 20.26 -15.88
N SER A 234 0.46 20.00 -15.79
CA SER A 234 1.42 20.37 -16.83
C SER A 234 1.14 19.68 -18.18
N LYS A 235 0.82 18.38 -18.18
CA LYS A 235 0.42 17.67 -19.41
C LYS A 235 -0.83 18.29 -20.04
N ILE A 236 -1.84 18.61 -19.25
CA ILE A 236 -3.07 19.28 -19.73
C ILE A 236 -2.74 20.61 -20.39
N ASN A 237 -1.82 21.39 -19.82
CA ASN A 237 -1.36 22.65 -20.43
C ASN A 237 -0.79 22.44 -21.83
N SER A 238 0.07 21.43 -22.01
CA SER A 238 0.64 21.10 -23.32
C SER A 238 -0.43 20.71 -24.35
N PHE A 239 -1.45 19.94 -23.96
CA PHE A 239 -2.56 19.60 -24.86
C PHE A 239 -3.46 20.80 -25.17
N LYS A 240 -3.68 21.70 -24.21
CA LYS A 240 -4.43 22.94 -24.44
C LYS A 240 -3.74 23.86 -25.45
N ASN A 241 -2.41 23.90 -25.45
CA ASN A 241 -1.63 24.62 -26.46
C ASN A 241 -1.74 24.02 -27.87
N LEU A 242 -2.28 22.81 -27.98
CA LEU A 242 -2.61 22.13 -29.24
C LEU A 242 -4.12 22.19 -29.54
N ASP A 243 -4.87 23.07 -28.86
CA ASP A 243 -6.32 23.27 -29.00
C ASP A 243 -7.18 22.04 -28.66
N PHE A 244 -6.67 21.11 -27.84
CA PHE A 244 -7.49 19.99 -27.34
C PHE A 244 -8.46 20.45 -26.25
N THR A 245 -9.70 19.94 -26.32
CA THR A 245 -10.69 20.06 -25.25
C THR A 245 -10.40 19.08 -24.11
N LEU A 246 -10.90 19.35 -22.89
CA LEU A 246 -10.71 18.46 -21.73
C LEU A 246 -11.23 17.03 -21.98
N LEU A 247 -12.32 16.88 -22.74
CA LEU A 247 -12.90 15.58 -23.10
C LEU A 247 -11.98 14.79 -24.04
N GLN A 248 -11.39 15.46 -25.04
CA GLN A 248 -10.40 14.86 -25.94
C GLN A 248 -9.14 14.44 -25.18
N ILE A 249 -8.68 15.28 -24.23
CA ILE A 249 -7.54 14.95 -23.37
C ILE A 249 -7.82 13.71 -22.51
N ALA A 250 -8.99 13.65 -21.87
CA ALA A 250 -9.42 12.49 -21.07
C ALA A 250 -9.41 11.19 -21.89
N THR A 251 -9.94 11.25 -23.11
CA THR A 251 -10.00 10.13 -24.05
C THR A 251 -8.61 9.71 -24.50
N TYR A 252 -7.77 10.66 -24.90
CA TYR A 252 -6.43 10.41 -25.41
C TYR A 252 -5.50 9.83 -24.34
N LEU A 253 -5.53 10.39 -23.13
CA LEU A 253 -4.73 9.91 -22.00
C LEU A 253 -5.32 8.68 -21.32
N LYS A 254 -6.55 8.27 -21.67
CA LYS A 254 -7.31 7.22 -20.99
C LYS A 254 -7.44 7.47 -19.48
N ILE A 255 -7.61 8.74 -19.10
CA ILE A 255 -7.79 9.19 -17.71
C ILE A 255 -9.23 9.68 -17.55
N HIS A 256 -9.88 9.29 -16.45
CA HIS A 256 -11.25 9.70 -16.16
C HIS A 256 -11.42 11.23 -16.12
N GLU A 257 -12.51 11.75 -16.70
CA GLU A 257 -12.77 13.19 -16.87
C GLU A 257 -12.68 13.99 -15.56
N PHE A 258 -13.13 13.41 -14.45
CA PHE A 258 -13.05 14.03 -13.13
C PHE A 258 -11.62 14.41 -12.75
N ARG A 259 -10.65 13.52 -12.99
CA ARG A 259 -9.22 13.79 -12.70
C ARG A 259 -8.65 14.85 -13.63
N ILE A 260 -9.07 14.85 -14.90
CA ILE A 260 -8.69 15.89 -15.86
C ILE A 260 -9.22 17.26 -15.42
N LYS A 261 -10.48 17.34 -14.97
CA LYS A 261 -11.08 18.57 -14.44
C LYS A 261 -10.31 19.11 -13.23
N LYS A 262 -9.97 18.24 -12.27
CA LYS A 262 -9.19 18.64 -11.08
C LYS A 262 -7.80 19.17 -11.42
N ALA A 263 -7.05 18.46 -12.24
CA ALA A 263 -5.72 18.91 -12.67
C ALA A 263 -5.80 20.20 -13.51
N ASN A 264 -6.87 20.39 -14.30
CA ASN A 264 -7.13 21.64 -14.99
C ASN A 264 -7.44 22.80 -14.04
N ASN A 265 -8.22 22.58 -12.97
CA ASN A 265 -8.49 23.61 -11.97
C ASN A 265 -7.20 24.07 -11.29
N LEU A 266 -6.33 23.12 -10.96
CA LEU A 266 -5.02 23.40 -10.40
C LEU A 266 -4.14 24.21 -11.38
N LEU A 267 -4.17 23.88 -12.67
CA LEU A 267 -3.54 24.69 -13.74
C LEU A 267 -4.07 26.13 -13.77
N MET A 268 -5.39 26.30 -13.70
CA MET A 268 -5.99 27.64 -13.71
C MET A 268 -5.64 28.44 -12.46
N LYS A 269 -5.52 27.79 -11.30
CA LYS A 269 -5.28 28.44 -10.02
C LYS A 269 -3.82 28.83 -9.80
N PHE A 270 -2.89 27.92 -10.09
CA PHE A 270 -1.47 28.14 -9.83
C PHE A 270 -0.73 28.73 -11.04
N GLY A 271 -1.25 28.53 -12.25
CA GLY A 271 -0.58 28.93 -13.48
C GLY A 271 0.63 28.05 -13.83
N VAL A 272 1.06 28.15 -15.10
CA VAL A 272 2.09 27.26 -15.67
C VAL A 272 3.42 27.35 -14.95
N ARG A 273 3.93 28.58 -14.72
CA ARG A 273 5.24 28.80 -14.09
C ARG A 273 5.32 28.21 -12.69
N LYS A 274 4.30 28.45 -11.86
CA LYS A 274 4.26 27.95 -10.48
C LYS A 274 4.13 26.42 -10.45
N ILE A 275 3.39 25.83 -11.40
CA ILE A 275 3.33 24.36 -11.54
C ILE A 275 4.70 23.77 -11.85
N GLU A 276 5.43 24.34 -12.80
CA GLU A 276 6.78 23.87 -13.16
C GLU A 276 7.75 24.00 -11.97
N GLU A 277 7.70 25.11 -11.23
CA GLU A 277 8.48 25.31 -10.01
C GLU A 277 8.17 24.27 -8.93
N ILE A 278 6.88 23.96 -8.74
CA ILE A 278 6.44 22.94 -7.77
C ILE A 278 6.91 21.55 -8.19
N ILE A 279 6.78 21.17 -9.46
CA ILE A 279 7.26 19.89 -9.99
C ILE A 279 8.77 19.73 -9.75
N ASN A 280 9.56 20.76 -10.08
CA ASN A 280 11.01 20.72 -9.89
C ASN A 280 11.38 20.60 -8.40
N THR A 281 10.67 21.32 -7.53
CA THR A 281 10.93 21.26 -6.08
C THR A 281 10.56 19.90 -5.51
N LEU A 282 9.43 19.32 -5.90
CA LEU A 282 9.03 17.97 -5.50
C LEU A 282 10.04 16.92 -5.97
N SER A 283 10.56 17.05 -7.20
CA SER A 283 11.59 16.15 -7.73
C SER A 283 12.89 16.21 -6.93
N ASN A 284 13.34 17.42 -6.55
CA ASN A 284 14.53 17.59 -5.72
C ASN A 284 14.30 17.05 -4.29
N LEU A 285 13.13 17.32 -3.73
CA LEU A 285 12.75 16.80 -2.41
C LEU A 285 12.75 15.27 -2.42
N GLU A 286 12.13 14.63 -3.40
CA GLU A 286 12.11 13.17 -3.53
C GLU A 286 13.53 12.59 -3.66
N TYR A 287 14.42 13.25 -4.42
CA TYR A 287 15.82 12.84 -4.56
C TYR A 287 16.58 12.94 -3.23
N ASP A 288 16.44 14.07 -2.52
CA ASP A 288 17.14 14.30 -1.26
C ASP A 288 16.69 13.32 -0.17
N LEU A 289 15.39 13.02 -0.10
CA LEU A 289 14.84 12.02 0.83
C LEU A 289 15.39 10.62 0.56
N LYS A 290 15.49 10.22 -0.72
CA LYS A 290 16.01 8.89 -1.09
C LYS A 290 17.52 8.73 -0.94
N THR A 291 18.28 9.83 -0.90
CA THR A 291 19.75 9.77 -0.99
C THR A 291 20.49 10.29 0.24
N LYS A 292 19.93 11.26 0.96
CA LYS A 292 20.64 12.00 2.02
C LYS A 292 20.12 11.73 3.43
N GLY A 293 19.05 10.94 3.60
CA GLY A 293 18.49 10.62 4.92
C GLY A 293 18.10 11.87 5.71
N VAL A 294 17.58 12.89 5.02
CA VAL A 294 17.09 14.14 5.63
C VAL A 294 15.88 13.80 6.52
N ASN A 295 15.57 14.65 7.51
CA ASN A 295 14.31 14.50 8.25
C ASN A 295 13.14 14.70 7.28
N ASP A 296 12.48 13.59 6.94
CA ASP A 296 11.46 13.52 5.90
C ASP A 296 10.29 14.50 6.13
N GLU A 297 9.86 14.64 7.38
CA GLU A 297 8.72 15.47 7.74
C GLU A 297 9.04 16.95 7.60
N GLN A 298 10.16 17.41 8.17
CA GLN A 298 10.51 18.84 8.17
C GLN A 298 10.71 19.38 6.75
N ALA A 299 11.37 18.61 5.89
CA ALA A 299 11.62 19.02 4.51
C ALA A 299 10.30 19.16 3.72
N PHE A 300 9.34 18.27 3.97
CA PHE A 300 8.02 18.33 3.35
C PHE A 300 7.14 19.44 3.92
N GLU A 301 7.18 19.70 5.22
CA GLU A 301 6.48 20.82 5.86
C GLU A 301 6.95 22.17 5.30
N VAL A 302 8.26 22.36 5.13
CA VAL A 302 8.84 23.56 4.50
C VAL A 302 8.32 23.73 3.06
N PHE A 303 8.21 22.63 2.30
CA PHE A 303 7.60 22.66 0.98
C PHE A 303 6.14 23.13 1.03
N LEU A 304 5.34 22.58 1.95
CA LEU A 304 3.92 22.96 2.10
C LEU A 304 3.78 24.46 2.44
N ILE A 305 4.55 24.94 3.41
CA ILE A 305 4.54 26.35 3.83
C ILE A 305 4.94 27.26 2.66
N LYS A 306 6.00 26.91 1.93
CA LYS A 306 6.52 27.72 0.82
C LYS A 306 5.48 27.93 -0.30
N TYR A 307 4.76 26.88 -0.68
CA TYR A 307 3.88 26.93 -1.86
C TYR A 307 2.42 27.21 -1.55
N PHE A 308 1.97 26.91 -0.33
CA PHE A 308 0.57 27.02 0.07
C PHE A 308 0.35 27.97 1.27
N GLY A 309 1.37 28.23 2.11
CA GLY A 309 1.23 29.02 3.35
C GLY A 309 1.11 30.55 3.18
N ASN A 310 1.45 31.10 2.01
CA ASN A 310 1.43 32.54 1.74
C ASN A 310 0.25 33.00 0.86
N ASN A 311 -0.89 32.32 0.93
CA ASN A 311 -2.12 32.71 0.25
C ASN A 311 -3.19 33.14 1.25
#